data_AF-A0A7C0X6D0-F1
#
_entry.id   AF-A0A7C0X6D0-F1
#
_cell.length_a   1.000
_cell.length_b   1.000
_cell.length_c   1.000
_cell.angle_alpha   90.00
_cell.angle_beta   90.00
_cell.angle_gamma   90.00
#
_symmetry.space_group_name_H-M   'P 1'
#
loop_
_entity.id
_entity.type
_entity.pdbx_description
1 polymer ?
#
loop_
_entity_poly.entity_id
_entity_poly.type
_entity_poly.pdbx_seq_one_letter_code
_entity_poly.pdbx_strand_id
1 'polypeptide(L)'
;RKHVRLYKVHGSLNFFFHRDTVVENNAWMWDAPDFSDRVIITPGLSKYQTLQNYRQELLKSADAAIDKAHHFLFLGYGFNDKHLDEYIRRKLVTQSCKGLIITMDSNPRIEALLAEAENLWLVCKATKGDVDGTHVFNKQYAGPLRLHAKKLWEIGTFTTEILGG
;
A
#
# COMPACT_ATOMS: atom_id res chain seq x y z
N ARG A 1 2.17 -0.87 -25.82
CA ARG A 1 3.06 -1.60 -24.88
C ARG A 1 2.41 -1.64 -23.50
N LYS A 2 2.40 -2.79 -22.83
CA LYS A 2 2.06 -2.87 -21.40
C LYS A 2 3.15 -2.12 -20.63
N HIS A 3 2.76 -1.17 -19.79
CA HIS A 3 3.66 -0.36 -18.98
C HIS A 3 3.07 -0.24 -17.58
N VAL A 4 3.95 -0.15 -16.58
CA VAL A 4 3.57 0.11 -15.19
C VAL A 4 3.97 1.54 -14.86
N ARG A 5 3.09 2.25 -14.16
CA ARG A 5 3.40 3.56 -13.58
C ARG A 5 3.77 3.36 -12.13
N LEU A 6 4.98 3.75 -11.76
CA LEU A 6 5.49 3.66 -10.40
C LEU A 6 5.40 5.04 -9.74
N TYR A 7 4.75 5.09 -8.57
CA TYR A 7 4.63 6.29 -7.77
C TYR A 7 5.32 6.07 -6.42
N LYS A 8 6.40 6.81 -6.15
CA LYS A 8 7.16 6.73 -4.89
C LYS A 8 6.68 7.81 -3.91
N VAL A 9 5.50 7.60 -3.33
CA VAL A 9 4.81 8.59 -2.47
C VAL A 9 5.57 8.97 -1.19
N HIS A 10 6.52 8.12 -0.77
CA HIS A 10 7.41 8.36 0.38
C HIS A 10 8.81 8.86 -0.02
N GLY A 11 8.98 9.29 -1.27
CA GLY A 11 10.29 9.62 -1.82
C GLY A 11 11.15 8.37 -2.06
N SER A 12 12.45 8.57 -2.20
CA SER A 12 13.40 7.49 -2.48
C SER A 12 14.81 7.90 -2.10
N LEU A 13 15.69 6.92 -1.89
CA LEU A 13 17.10 7.19 -1.67
C LEU A 13 17.72 7.96 -2.84
N ASN A 14 17.20 7.79 -4.06
CA ASN A 14 17.70 8.45 -5.25
C ASN A 14 16.92 9.73 -5.62
N PHE A 15 16.05 10.23 -4.76
CA PHE A 15 15.32 11.48 -5.01
C PHE A 15 16.02 12.65 -4.33
N PHE A 16 16.19 13.74 -5.07
CA PHE A 16 16.90 14.93 -4.65
C PHE A 16 16.10 16.17 -5.01
N PHE A 17 16.19 17.20 -4.17
CA PHE A 17 15.61 18.49 -4.48
C PHE A 17 16.68 19.39 -5.08
N HIS A 18 16.44 19.84 -6.31
CA HIS A 18 17.36 20.71 -7.02
C HIS A 18 16.58 21.74 -7.83
N ARG A 19 16.89 23.02 -7.61
CA ARG A 19 16.28 24.16 -8.33
C ARG A 19 14.75 24.09 -8.32
N ASP A 20 14.18 23.97 -7.13
CA ASP A 20 12.73 23.91 -6.91
C ASP A 20 11.99 22.71 -7.53
N THR A 21 12.72 21.66 -7.92
CA THR A 21 12.14 20.45 -8.52
C THR A 21 12.68 19.18 -7.87
N VAL A 22 11.84 18.15 -7.81
CA VAL A 22 12.30 16.80 -7.41
C VAL A 22 12.90 16.07 -8.61
N VAL A 23 14.14 15.62 -8.47
CA VAL A 23 14.92 14.90 -9.50
C VAL A 23 15.28 13.51 -8.99
N GLU A 24 15.11 12.50 -9.84
CA GLU A 24 15.63 11.14 -9.59
C GLU A 24 17.04 11.02 -10.17
N ASN A 25 18.03 10.73 -9.32
CA ASN A 25 19.42 10.55 -9.71
C ASN A 25 20.10 9.40 -8.95
N ASN A 26 20.42 8.32 -9.65
CA ASN A 26 21.09 7.16 -9.06
C ASN A 26 22.57 7.40 -8.71
N ALA A 27 23.25 8.32 -9.41
CA ALA A 27 24.67 8.60 -9.19
C ALA A 27 24.93 9.21 -7.80
N TRP A 28 23.97 9.95 -7.27
CA TRP A 28 24.06 10.62 -5.96
C TRP A 28 23.57 9.75 -4.80
N MET A 29 23.18 8.50 -5.06
CA MET A 29 22.54 7.65 -4.05
C MET A 29 23.45 7.35 -2.86
N TRP A 30 24.74 7.14 -3.08
CA TRP A 30 25.72 6.83 -2.03
C TRP A 30 26.47 8.05 -1.52
N ASP A 31 26.77 8.98 -2.42
CA ASP A 31 27.48 10.23 -2.14
C ASP A 31 26.65 11.40 -2.70
N ALA A 32 25.85 12.00 -1.83
CA ALA A 32 24.94 13.07 -2.21
C ALA A 32 25.70 14.40 -2.24
N PRO A 33 25.51 15.24 -3.27
CA PRO A 33 26.17 16.53 -3.32
C PRO A 33 25.62 17.48 -2.25
N ASP A 34 26.49 18.27 -1.64
CA ASP A 34 26.12 19.25 -0.59
C ASP A 34 25.09 20.30 -1.05
N PHE A 35 24.98 20.53 -2.36
CA PHE A 35 24.04 21.51 -2.95
C PHE A 35 22.63 20.96 -3.18
N SER A 36 22.36 19.68 -2.90
CA SER A 36 21.07 19.05 -3.19
C SER A 36 20.63 18.14 -2.06
N ASP A 37 19.56 18.54 -1.38
CA ASP A 37 18.98 17.76 -0.28
C ASP A 37 18.28 16.50 -0.79
N ARG A 38 18.45 15.40 -0.07
CA ARG A 38 17.75 14.14 -0.35
C ARG A 38 16.29 14.22 0.08
N VAL A 39 15.39 13.77 -0.80
CA VAL A 39 13.94 13.77 -0.56
C VAL A 39 13.49 12.38 -0.11
N ILE A 40 13.44 12.19 1.21
CA ILE A 40 12.85 11.01 1.87
C ILE A 40 11.74 11.48 2.80
N ILE A 41 10.57 10.89 2.63
CA ILE A 41 9.40 11.15 3.45
C ILE A 41 9.19 9.91 4.33
N THR A 42 9.61 9.99 5.59
CA THR A 42 9.34 8.89 6.53
C THR A 42 7.84 8.77 6.77
N PRO A 43 7.24 7.56 6.76
CA PRO A 43 5.87 7.35 7.18
C PRO A 43 5.67 7.79 8.64
N GLY A 44 4.65 8.60 8.93
CA GLY A 44 4.32 9.06 10.29
C GLY A 44 4.17 10.58 10.46
N LEU A 45 4.02 11.03 11.70
CA LEU A 45 3.62 12.40 12.06
C LEU A 45 4.76 13.44 12.04
N SER A 46 6.01 13.06 11.79
CA SER A 46 7.16 13.96 11.96
C SER A 46 7.58 14.71 10.69
N LYS A 47 7.64 16.05 10.81
CA LYS A 47 8.20 17.11 9.92
C LYS A 47 7.28 17.79 8.89
N TYR A 48 6.15 18.29 9.38
CA TYR A 48 5.01 18.88 8.66
C TYR A 48 5.19 20.10 7.72
N GLN A 49 6.36 20.78 7.66
CA GLN A 49 6.46 22.05 6.90
C GLN A 49 7.22 21.94 5.58
N THR A 50 8.47 21.43 5.57
CA THR A 50 9.22 21.22 4.31
C THR A 50 8.60 20.10 3.45
N LEU A 51 7.92 19.15 4.10
CA LEU A 51 7.23 18.02 3.48
C LEU A 51 6.01 18.39 2.63
N GLN A 52 5.32 19.51 2.92
CA GLN A 52 4.13 19.89 2.16
C GLN A 52 4.47 20.32 0.74
N ASN A 53 5.61 20.98 0.54
CA ASN A 53 6.06 21.42 -0.78
C ASN A 53 6.41 20.21 -1.67
N TYR A 54 7.15 19.24 -1.15
CA TYR A 54 7.51 18.02 -1.91
C TYR A 54 6.31 17.11 -2.17
N ARG A 55 5.36 17.06 -1.23
CA ARG A 55 4.15 16.24 -1.37
C ARG A 55 3.27 16.67 -2.53
N GLN A 56 3.13 17.97 -2.81
CA GLN A 56 2.30 18.39 -3.95
C GLN A 56 2.85 17.88 -5.29
N GLU A 57 4.17 17.92 -5.50
CA GLU A 57 4.76 17.38 -6.73
C GLU A 57 4.70 15.85 -6.80
N LEU A 58 5.01 15.17 -5.70
CA LEU A 58 5.12 13.70 -5.66
C LEU A 58 3.75 13.00 -5.61
N LEU A 59 2.80 13.53 -4.85
CA LEU A 59 1.52 12.86 -4.57
C LEU A 59 0.45 13.17 -5.61
N LYS A 60 0.45 14.35 -6.24
CA LYS A 60 -0.66 14.76 -7.13
C LYS A 60 -0.95 13.73 -8.23
N SER A 61 0.08 13.15 -8.81
CA SER A 61 -0.09 12.11 -9.84
C SER A 61 -0.53 10.77 -9.26
N ALA A 62 -0.10 10.43 -8.04
CA ALA A 62 -0.52 9.22 -7.34
C ALA A 62 -1.99 9.33 -6.87
N ASP A 63 -2.36 10.45 -6.27
CA ASP A 63 -3.72 10.79 -5.84
C ASP A 63 -4.69 10.72 -7.03
N ALA A 64 -4.32 11.31 -8.17
CA ALA A 64 -5.12 11.24 -9.38
C ALA A 64 -5.26 9.80 -9.93
N ALA A 65 -4.24 8.95 -9.74
CA ALA A 65 -4.33 7.54 -10.12
C ALA A 65 -5.26 6.75 -9.18
N ILE A 66 -5.17 7.00 -7.87
CA ILE A 66 -6.04 6.39 -6.84
C ILE A 66 -7.49 6.81 -7.05
N ASP A 67 -7.74 8.08 -7.33
CA ASP A 67 -9.09 8.60 -7.54
C ASP A 67 -9.77 7.95 -8.75
N LYS A 68 -9.02 7.65 -9.81
CA LYS A 68 -9.51 6.95 -11.02
C LYS A 68 -9.59 5.43 -10.88
N ALA A 69 -8.96 4.84 -9.86
CA ALA A 69 -8.94 3.39 -9.69
C ALA A 69 -10.28 2.86 -9.19
N HIS A 70 -10.66 1.67 -9.65
CA HIS A 70 -11.87 0.95 -9.21
C HIS A 70 -11.56 -0.40 -8.55
N HIS A 71 -10.31 -0.86 -8.66
CA HIS A 71 -9.81 -2.11 -8.13
C HIS A 71 -8.49 -1.84 -7.44
N PHE A 72 -8.36 -2.32 -6.20
CA PHE A 72 -7.19 -2.09 -5.37
C PHE A 72 -6.60 -3.42 -4.93
N LEU A 73 -5.28 -3.51 -4.99
CA LEU A 73 -4.48 -4.61 -4.46
C LEU A 73 -3.48 -4.03 -3.47
N PHE A 74 -3.55 -4.49 -2.23
CA PHE A 74 -2.65 -4.09 -1.16
C PHE A 74 -1.79 -5.30 -0.78
N LEU A 75 -0.47 -5.15 -0.91
CA LEU A 75 0.49 -6.21 -0.61
C LEU A 75 1.34 -5.76 0.58
N GLY A 76 1.19 -6.43 1.74
CA GLY A 76 1.92 -6.10 2.97
C GLY A 76 1.69 -4.69 3.48
N TYR A 77 0.57 -4.04 3.10
CA TYR A 77 0.29 -2.65 3.46
C TYR A 77 -0.46 -2.58 4.79
N GLY A 78 0.17 -1.94 5.78
CA GLY A 78 -0.34 -1.88 7.15
C GLY A 78 -1.31 -0.74 7.47
N PHE A 79 -1.66 0.11 6.49
CA PHE A 79 -2.53 1.29 6.66
C PHE A 79 -2.03 2.22 7.78
N ASN A 80 -0.82 2.76 7.62
CA ASN A 80 -0.18 3.67 8.58
C ASN A 80 0.03 5.09 8.01
N ASP A 81 -0.57 5.42 6.87
CA ASP A 81 -0.47 6.73 6.24
C ASP A 81 -1.84 7.39 6.21
N LYS A 82 -2.12 8.26 7.18
CA LYS A 82 -3.42 8.92 7.34
C LYS A 82 -3.94 9.55 6.04
N HIS A 83 -3.08 10.20 5.26
CA HIS A 83 -3.54 10.88 4.05
C HIS A 83 -3.94 9.89 2.97
N LEU A 84 -3.06 8.92 2.68
CA LEU A 84 -3.34 7.91 1.66
C LEU A 84 -4.54 7.03 2.07
N ASP A 85 -4.59 6.67 3.34
CA ASP A 85 -5.61 5.81 3.94
C ASP A 85 -7.00 6.48 3.88
N GLU A 86 -7.10 7.80 4.06
CA GLU A 86 -8.36 8.54 3.91
C GLU A 86 -8.93 8.44 2.49
N TYR A 87 -8.10 8.65 1.46
CA TYR A 87 -8.54 8.49 0.06
C TYR A 87 -8.93 7.05 -0.24
N ILE A 88 -8.10 6.08 0.15
CA ILE A 88 -8.37 4.66 -0.04
C ILE A 88 -9.70 4.27 0.65
N ARG A 89 -9.91 4.70 1.89
CA ARG A 89 -11.14 4.42 2.64
C ARG A 89 -12.36 4.99 1.93
N ARG A 90 -12.29 6.22 1.40
CA ARG A 90 -13.37 6.78 0.57
C ARG A 90 -13.67 5.90 -0.66
N LYS A 91 -12.64 5.42 -1.34
CA LYS A 91 -12.80 4.54 -2.53
C LYS A 91 -13.44 3.20 -2.17
N LEU A 92 -13.00 2.55 -1.10
CA LEU A 92 -13.46 1.22 -0.71
C LEU A 92 -14.81 1.24 0.01
N VAL A 93 -15.04 2.20 0.90
CA VAL A 93 -16.26 2.28 1.73
C VAL A 93 -17.36 3.08 1.04
N THR A 94 -17.07 4.33 0.64
CA THR A 94 -18.11 5.23 0.09
C THR A 94 -18.43 4.94 -1.36
N GLN A 95 -17.43 4.59 -2.17
CA GLN A 95 -17.61 4.29 -3.60
C GLN A 95 -17.69 2.79 -3.90
N SER A 96 -17.70 1.94 -2.87
CA SER A 96 -17.81 0.48 -2.98
C SER A 96 -16.84 -0.17 -3.98
N CYS A 97 -15.65 0.41 -4.17
CA CYS A 97 -14.63 -0.16 -5.05
C CYS A 97 -14.14 -1.52 -4.52
N LYS A 98 -13.68 -2.37 -5.43
CA LYS A 98 -13.19 -3.70 -5.06
C LYS A 98 -11.78 -3.62 -4.51
N GLY A 99 -11.52 -4.29 -3.40
CA GLY A 99 -10.21 -4.33 -2.78
C GLY A 99 -9.79 -5.74 -2.38
N LEU A 100 -8.51 -6.03 -2.52
CA LEU A 100 -7.87 -7.24 -2.00
C LEU A 100 -6.65 -6.84 -1.18
N ILE A 101 -6.62 -7.24 0.08
CA ILE A 101 -5.48 -7.09 0.98
C ILE A 101 -4.84 -8.47 1.16
N ILE A 102 -3.56 -8.57 0.86
CA ILE A 102 -2.73 -9.74 1.13
C ILE A 102 -1.63 -9.30 2.07
N THR A 103 -1.64 -9.81 3.31
CA THR A 103 -0.68 -9.44 4.35
C THR A 103 -0.40 -10.64 5.24
N MET A 104 0.78 -10.73 5.84
CA MET A 104 1.07 -11.78 6.81
C MET A 104 0.16 -11.63 8.03
N ASP A 105 0.22 -10.47 8.70
CA ASP A 105 -0.57 -10.19 9.89
C ASP A 105 -1.65 -9.15 9.60
N SER A 106 -2.84 -9.41 10.16
CA SER A 106 -3.89 -8.39 10.28
C SER A 106 -3.55 -7.40 11.39
N ASN A 107 -4.18 -6.23 11.37
CA ASN A 107 -4.08 -5.25 12.44
C ASN A 107 -5.42 -4.51 12.63
N PRO A 108 -5.61 -3.77 13.74
CA PRO A 108 -6.89 -3.12 14.04
C PRO A 108 -7.39 -2.15 12.96
N ARG A 109 -6.49 -1.55 12.17
CA ARG A 109 -6.86 -0.61 11.08
C ARG A 109 -7.39 -1.35 9.87
N ILE A 110 -6.77 -2.47 9.52
CA ILE A 110 -7.26 -3.38 8.48
C ILE A 110 -8.63 -3.93 8.89
N GLU A 111 -8.78 -4.37 10.14
CA GLU A 111 -10.03 -4.93 10.67
C GLU A 111 -11.17 -3.90 10.66
N ALA A 112 -10.89 -2.66 11.09
CA ALA A 112 -11.85 -1.57 11.01
C ALA A 112 -12.29 -1.30 9.57
N LEU A 113 -11.35 -1.22 8.63
CA LEU A 113 -11.66 -1.00 7.22
C LEU A 113 -12.48 -2.15 6.62
N LEU A 114 -12.15 -3.40 6.98
CA LEU A 114 -12.85 -4.60 6.54
C LEU A 114 -14.30 -4.65 7.06
N ALA A 115 -14.55 -4.18 8.28
CA ALA A 115 -15.90 -4.11 8.85
C ALA A 115 -16.80 -3.12 8.10
N GLU A 116 -16.21 -2.12 7.43
CA GLU A 116 -16.95 -1.08 6.72
C GLU A 116 -17.11 -1.39 5.23
N ALA A 117 -16.05 -1.82 4.54
CA ALA A 117 -16.04 -2.00 3.09
C ALA A 117 -16.61 -3.37 2.64
N GLU A 118 -17.71 -3.35 1.90
CA GLU A 118 -18.41 -4.57 1.45
C GLU A 118 -17.56 -5.40 0.46
N ASN A 119 -16.94 -4.72 -0.49
CA ASN A 119 -16.19 -5.36 -1.59
C ASN A 119 -14.70 -5.54 -1.27
N LEU A 120 -14.34 -5.58 0.02
CA LEU A 120 -12.98 -5.75 0.49
C LEU A 120 -12.72 -7.18 0.97
N TRP A 121 -11.68 -7.79 0.44
CA TRP A 121 -11.21 -9.11 0.85
C TRP A 121 -9.88 -8.98 1.59
N LEU A 122 -9.72 -9.75 2.66
CA LEU A 122 -8.47 -9.90 3.39
C LEU A 122 -7.99 -11.34 3.31
N VAL A 123 -6.73 -11.53 2.93
CA VAL A 123 -6.00 -12.80 2.96
C VAL A 123 -4.85 -12.62 3.94
N CYS A 124 -4.89 -13.33 5.07
CA CYS A 124 -3.85 -13.24 6.09
C CYS A 124 -3.51 -14.59 6.74
N LYS A 125 -2.39 -14.64 7.47
CA LYS A 125 -1.97 -15.82 8.20
C LYS A 125 -2.99 -16.23 9.26
N ALA A 126 -3.16 -17.53 9.46
CA ALA A 126 -4.01 -18.04 10.52
C ALA A 126 -3.40 -17.75 11.91
N THR A 127 -4.22 -17.23 12.83
CA THR A 127 -3.75 -16.73 14.14
C THR A 127 -3.73 -17.78 15.26
N LYS A 128 -4.19 -19.01 15.04
CA LYS A 128 -4.18 -20.11 16.04
C LYS A 128 -4.12 -21.50 15.40
N GLY A 129 -3.20 -22.35 15.86
CA GLY A 129 -3.18 -23.79 15.60
C GLY A 129 -2.63 -24.24 14.24
N ASP A 130 -2.46 -23.33 13.28
CA ASP A 130 -1.92 -23.63 11.96
C ASP A 130 -1.01 -22.49 11.50
N VAL A 131 0.28 -22.59 11.82
CA VAL A 131 1.28 -21.56 11.47
C VAL A 131 1.50 -21.40 9.97
N ASP A 132 1.05 -22.37 9.17
CA ASP A 132 1.17 -22.36 7.71
C ASP A 132 -0.18 -22.16 7.01
N GLY A 133 -1.25 -21.94 7.78
CA GLY A 133 -2.60 -21.73 7.27
C GLY A 133 -2.89 -20.29 6.85
N THR A 134 -3.92 -20.13 6.04
CA THR A 134 -4.48 -18.85 5.62
C THR A 134 -5.91 -18.70 6.10
N HIS A 135 -6.25 -17.50 6.55
CA HIS A 135 -7.62 -17.05 6.70
C HIS A 135 -7.99 -16.04 5.62
N VAL A 136 -9.15 -16.23 5.00
CA VAL A 136 -9.73 -15.30 4.05
C VAL A 136 -11.01 -14.73 4.63
N PHE A 137 -11.11 -13.40 4.70
CA PHE A 137 -12.25 -12.70 5.27
C PHE A 137 -12.89 -11.74 4.27
N ASN A 138 -14.22 -11.63 4.35
CA ASN A 138 -15.02 -10.56 3.78
C ASN A 138 -16.27 -10.38 4.66
N LYS A 139 -16.66 -9.13 4.94
CA LYS A 139 -17.75 -8.81 5.88
C LYS A 139 -19.13 -9.36 5.49
N GLN A 140 -19.32 -9.71 4.22
CA GLN A 140 -20.59 -10.25 3.73
C GLN A 140 -20.82 -11.71 4.13
N TYR A 141 -19.81 -12.37 4.73
CA TYR A 141 -19.88 -13.77 5.13
C TYR A 141 -19.76 -13.92 6.66
N ALA A 142 -20.42 -14.93 7.21
CA ALA A 142 -20.54 -15.15 8.65
C ALA A 142 -19.19 -15.45 9.37
N GLY A 143 -18.15 -15.80 8.64
CA GLY A 143 -16.83 -16.08 9.21
C GLY A 143 -15.75 -16.27 8.14
N PRO A 144 -14.49 -16.41 8.56
CA PRO A 144 -13.39 -16.63 7.63
C PRO A 144 -13.48 -17.99 6.96
N LEU A 145 -13.13 -18.02 5.68
CA LEU A 145 -12.67 -19.25 5.06
C LEU A 145 -11.27 -19.58 5.60
N ARG A 146 -11.12 -20.78 6.17
CA ARG A 146 -9.84 -21.27 6.69
C ARG A 146 -9.25 -22.28 5.73
N LEU A 147 -8.03 -22.03 5.29
CA LEU A 147 -7.28 -22.88 4.39
C LEU A 147 -6.07 -23.41 5.14
N HIS A 148 -6.07 -24.72 5.38
CA HIS A 148 -5.03 -25.38 6.14
C HIS A 148 -3.80 -25.67 5.28
N ALA A 149 -2.60 -25.53 5.87
CA ALA A 149 -1.32 -25.80 5.20
C ALA A 149 -1.15 -25.09 3.84
N LYS A 150 -1.76 -23.91 3.67
CA LYS A 150 -1.66 -23.07 2.48
C LYS A 150 -1.27 -21.65 2.87
N LYS A 151 -0.13 -21.18 2.35
CA LYS A 151 0.44 -19.85 2.65
C LYS A 151 0.05 -18.80 1.60
N LEU A 152 -1.24 -18.61 1.35
CA LEU A 152 -1.71 -17.63 0.37
C LEU A 152 -1.47 -16.16 0.79
N TRP A 153 -1.03 -15.92 2.03
CA TRP A 153 -0.50 -14.62 2.46
C TRP A 153 0.92 -14.35 1.93
N GLU A 154 1.64 -15.37 1.47
CA GLU A 154 2.87 -15.22 0.69
C GLU A 154 2.53 -14.98 -0.77
N ILE A 155 3.01 -13.87 -1.34
CA ILE A 155 2.60 -13.46 -2.68
C ILE A 155 3.00 -14.48 -3.77
N GLY A 156 4.17 -15.12 -3.66
CA GLY A 156 4.61 -16.12 -4.63
C GLY A 156 3.73 -17.37 -4.63
N THR A 157 3.34 -17.82 -3.45
CA THR A 157 2.39 -18.94 -3.26
C THR A 157 1.01 -18.56 -3.79
N PHE A 158 0.53 -17.36 -3.45
CA PHE A 158 -0.75 -16.82 -3.96
C PHE A 158 -0.79 -16.79 -5.49
N THR A 159 0.23 -16.24 -6.14
CA THR A 159 0.26 -16.13 -7.60
C THR A 159 0.29 -17.50 -8.27
N THR A 160 1.03 -18.46 -7.70
CA THR A 160 1.11 -19.81 -8.24
C THR A 160 -0.23 -20.54 -8.12
N GLU A 161 -0.84 -20.53 -6.94
CA GLU A 161 -2.07 -21.28 -6.67
C GLU A 161 -3.32 -20.67 -7.30
N ILE A 162 -3.42 -19.35 -7.37
CA ILE A 162 -4.63 -18.64 -7.82
C ILE A 162 -4.55 -18.24 -9.28
N LEU A 163 -3.36 -17.83 -9.76
CA LEU A 163 -3.18 -17.31 -11.12
C LEU A 163 -2.51 -18.33 -12.06
N GLY A 164 -2.01 -19.45 -11.54
CA GLY A 164 -1.42 -20.53 -12.34
C GLY A 164 0.04 -20.30 -12.77
N GLY A 165 0.69 -19.24 -12.27
CA GLY A 165 2.06 -18.87 -12.64
C GLY A 165 2.13 -17.89 -13.80
#